data_AF-X1CED9-F1
#
_entry.id   AF-X1CED9-F1
#
_cell.length_a   1.000
_cell.length_b   1.000
_cell.length_c   1.000
_cell.angle_alpha   90.00
_cell.angle_beta   90.00
_cell.angle_gamma   90.00
#
_symmetry.space_group_name_H-M   'P 1'
#
loop_
_entity.id
_entity.type
_entity.pdbx_description
1 polymer ?
#
loop_
_entity_poly.entity_id
_entity_poly.type
_entity_poly.pdbx_seq_one_letter_code
_entity_poly.pdbx_strand_id
1 'polypeptide(L)'
;QLIENNIIDNNFINRHTFGFAEFKELVKDYPLGKVSDTTGIPLHKIEAMIGFIKNSPEYALICGMGVQRCTNAGQTVRAISLLPASTGSIGKKGCGFYFSDRQAPELNWPFFIGKPERIRNSIPVAKLASGMDNQINPPVKAMWIEQANPMTSNPDINQLSRAMNKLEFIVVADLFLTDTTRMADIVLPAASMYEYFDLISGYGHSYIQLQQRVIDPPGECKHESEVYRLLAKKFGFNLDYLPENNLDTIEKIIGNSNLNTDIKELKEKPYLHPDYQQIAFSDLKFNTSTGKIEFYSQQTKERW
;
A
#
# COMPACT_ATOMS: atom_id res chain seq x y z
N GLN A 1 28.14 -3.70 -15.23
CA GLN A 1 28.73 -2.36 -15.28
C GLN A 1 29.07 -1.77 -13.90
N LEU A 2 28.12 -1.58 -12.96
CA LEU A 2 28.49 -1.14 -11.60
C LEU A 2 29.50 -2.11 -10.95
N ILE A 3 29.28 -3.41 -11.13
CA ILE A 3 30.20 -4.47 -10.67
C ILE A 3 31.52 -4.46 -11.45
N GLU A 4 31.47 -4.47 -12.79
CA GLU A 4 32.64 -4.55 -13.67
C GLU A 4 33.59 -3.35 -13.50
N ASN A 5 33.04 -2.15 -13.29
CA ASN A 5 33.79 -0.92 -13.11
C ASN A 5 34.15 -0.65 -11.64
N ASN A 6 33.93 -1.62 -10.74
CA ASN A 6 34.21 -1.52 -9.31
C ASN A 6 33.60 -0.28 -8.63
N ILE A 7 32.35 0.07 -9.00
CA ILE A 7 31.58 1.19 -8.42
C ILE A 7 30.82 0.74 -7.16
N ILE A 8 30.65 -0.58 -6.99
CA ILE A 8 29.96 -1.17 -5.83
C ILE A 8 30.74 -1.01 -4.52
N ASP A 9 30.03 -1.01 -3.40
CA ASP A 9 30.62 -1.03 -2.06
C ASP A 9 30.85 -2.48 -1.62
N ASN A 10 32.04 -3.01 -1.92
CA ASN A 10 32.43 -4.37 -1.54
C ASN A 10 32.40 -4.60 -0.02
N ASN A 11 32.71 -3.58 0.80
CA ASN A 11 32.70 -3.72 2.25
C ASN A 11 31.27 -3.87 2.77
N PHE A 12 30.35 -3.05 2.28
CA PHE A 12 28.94 -3.15 2.61
C PHE A 12 28.36 -4.50 2.16
N ILE A 13 28.62 -4.89 0.92
CA ILE A 13 28.14 -6.15 0.33
C ILE A 13 28.58 -7.34 1.19
N ASN A 14 29.87 -7.45 1.51
CA ASN A 14 30.42 -8.58 2.27
C ASN A 14 29.83 -8.68 3.68
N ARG A 15 29.52 -7.55 4.33
CA ARG A 15 29.06 -7.51 5.72
C ARG A 15 27.54 -7.65 5.83
N HIS A 16 26.78 -6.96 4.98
CA HIS A 16 25.34 -6.70 5.19
C HIS A 16 24.43 -7.34 4.15
N THR A 17 24.97 -8.12 3.21
CA THR A 17 24.16 -8.75 2.14
C THR A 17 24.31 -10.26 2.11
N PHE A 18 23.35 -10.93 1.49
CA PHE A 18 23.34 -12.37 1.24
C PHE A 18 23.00 -12.63 -0.23
N GLY A 19 23.63 -13.65 -0.84
CA GLY A 19 23.32 -14.08 -2.20
C GLY A 19 23.89 -13.19 -3.32
N PHE A 20 24.92 -12.38 -3.04
CA PHE A 20 25.51 -11.48 -4.03
C PHE A 20 26.27 -12.23 -5.13
N ALA A 21 26.87 -13.39 -4.84
CA ALA A 21 27.62 -14.17 -5.82
C ALA A 21 26.68 -14.69 -6.93
N GLU A 22 25.53 -15.24 -6.55
CA GLU A 22 24.49 -15.71 -7.45
C GLU A 22 23.91 -14.57 -8.27
N PHE A 23 23.68 -13.41 -7.65
CA PHE A 23 23.25 -12.21 -8.36
C PHE A 23 24.30 -11.72 -9.36
N LYS A 24 25.58 -11.75 -8.99
CA LYS A 24 26.68 -11.35 -9.87
C LYS A 24 26.76 -12.24 -11.11
N GLU A 25 26.48 -13.54 -10.99
CA GLU A 25 26.37 -14.43 -12.14
C GLU A 25 25.13 -14.10 -12.99
N LEU A 26 23.97 -13.92 -12.36
CA LEU A 26 22.72 -13.57 -13.06
C LEU A 26 22.85 -12.30 -13.92
N VAL A 27 23.48 -11.24 -13.40
CA VAL A 27 23.54 -9.96 -14.13
C VAL A 27 24.48 -10.00 -15.35
N LYS A 28 25.32 -11.03 -15.50
CA LYS A 28 26.14 -11.21 -16.71
C LYS A 28 25.28 -11.45 -17.96
N ASP A 29 24.08 -11.99 -17.78
CA ASP A 29 23.12 -12.22 -18.86
C ASP A 29 22.46 -10.92 -19.36
N TYR A 30 22.80 -9.77 -18.78
CA TYR A 30 22.21 -8.46 -19.07
C TYR A 30 23.28 -7.41 -19.45
N PRO A 31 24.06 -7.62 -20.53
CA PRO A 31 24.96 -6.59 -21.03
C PRO A 31 24.19 -5.35 -21.51
N LEU A 32 24.80 -4.17 -21.46
CA LEU A 32 24.09 -2.91 -21.75
C LEU A 32 23.45 -2.87 -23.14
N GLY A 33 24.07 -3.46 -24.16
CA GLY A 33 23.48 -3.57 -25.50
C GLY A 33 22.14 -4.31 -25.47
N LYS A 34 22.12 -5.51 -24.88
CA LYS A 34 20.88 -6.29 -24.70
C LYS A 34 19.82 -5.52 -23.90
N VAL A 35 20.22 -4.81 -22.85
CA VAL A 35 19.29 -3.98 -22.05
C VAL A 35 18.75 -2.82 -22.87
N SER A 36 19.60 -2.14 -23.64
CA SER A 36 19.22 -1.04 -24.53
C SER A 36 18.22 -1.52 -25.58
N ASP A 37 18.50 -2.65 -26.25
CA ASP A 37 17.62 -3.24 -27.24
C ASP A 37 16.27 -3.67 -26.63
N THR A 38 16.29 -4.29 -25.46
CA THR A 38 15.06 -4.78 -24.79
C THR A 38 14.18 -3.63 -24.30
N THR A 39 14.78 -2.57 -23.76
CA THR A 39 14.06 -1.46 -23.15
C THR A 39 13.73 -0.33 -24.13
N GLY A 40 14.41 -0.29 -25.28
CA GLY A 40 14.37 0.84 -26.21
C GLY A 40 15.07 2.11 -25.69
N ILE A 41 15.73 2.05 -24.52
CA ILE A 41 16.47 3.18 -23.96
C ILE A 41 17.84 3.25 -24.62
N PRO A 42 18.22 4.38 -25.25
CA PRO A 42 19.55 4.51 -25.88
C PRO A 42 20.69 4.27 -24.88
N LEU A 43 21.74 3.58 -25.33
CA LEU A 43 22.89 3.20 -24.52
C LEU A 43 23.46 4.38 -23.70
N HIS A 44 23.65 5.54 -24.34
CA HIS A 44 24.20 6.73 -23.68
C HIS A 44 23.37 7.22 -22.48
N LYS A 45 22.05 6.97 -22.44
CA LYS A 45 21.20 7.31 -21.28
C LYS A 45 21.42 6.34 -20.12
N ILE A 46 21.60 5.06 -20.42
CA ILE A 46 21.92 4.04 -19.42
C ILE A 46 23.30 4.32 -18.82
N GLU A 47 24.27 4.65 -19.67
CA GLU A 47 25.62 5.07 -19.26
C GLU A 47 25.59 6.36 -18.44
N ALA A 48 24.77 7.35 -18.81
CA ALA A 48 24.58 8.57 -18.02
C ALA A 48 24.04 8.27 -16.61
N MET A 49 23.09 7.34 -16.46
CA MET A 49 22.60 6.89 -15.15
C MET A 49 23.71 6.19 -14.34
N ILE A 50 24.52 5.35 -14.98
CA ILE A 50 25.68 4.71 -14.33
C ILE A 50 26.69 5.78 -13.88
N GLY A 51 26.95 6.79 -14.71
CA GLY A 51 27.81 7.93 -14.39
C GLY A 51 27.29 8.75 -13.22
N PHE A 52 25.97 8.98 -13.15
CA PHE A 52 25.32 9.64 -12.02
C PHE A 52 25.56 8.86 -10.72
N ILE A 53 25.28 7.56 -10.71
CA ILE A 53 25.50 6.69 -9.55
C ILE A 53 26.99 6.68 -9.13
N LYS A 54 27.91 6.65 -10.10
CA LYS A 54 29.35 6.69 -9.84
C LYS A 54 29.79 7.99 -9.17
N ASN A 55 29.28 9.12 -9.65
CA ASN A 55 29.65 10.44 -9.15
C ASN A 55 28.89 10.82 -7.87
N SER A 56 27.80 10.13 -7.57
CA SER A 56 26.94 10.39 -6.41
C SER A 56 26.42 9.06 -5.86
N PRO A 57 27.26 8.29 -5.15
CA PRO A 57 26.87 7.01 -4.56
C PRO A 57 25.90 7.17 -3.38
N GLU A 58 25.63 8.40 -2.94
CA GLU A 58 24.68 8.74 -1.91
C GLU A 58 23.43 9.35 -2.56
N TYR A 59 22.42 8.51 -2.77
CA TYR A 59 21.18 8.87 -3.46
C TYR A 59 19.98 8.16 -2.84
N ALA A 60 18.82 8.80 -2.97
CA ALA A 60 17.53 8.20 -2.67
C ALA A 60 16.86 7.72 -3.96
N LEU A 61 16.38 6.47 -3.96
CA LEU A 61 15.46 5.97 -4.97
C LEU A 61 14.04 5.98 -4.41
N ILE A 62 13.19 6.82 -5.00
CA ILE A 62 11.77 6.89 -4.67
C ILE A 62 11.01 6.09 -5.74
N CYS A 63 10.53 4.92 -5.35
CA CYS A 63 9.80 3.99 -6.19
C CYS A 63 8.31 4.10 -5.92
N GLY A 64 7.56 4.71 -6.83
CA GLY A 64 6.11 4.81 -6.71
C GLY A 64 5.39 3.47 -6.93
N MET A 65 4.11 3.43 -6.57
CA MET A 65 3.24 2.26 -6.74
C MET A 65 3.05 1.84 -8.22
N GLY A 66 3.29 2.75 -9.18
CA GLY A 66 3.10 2.48 -10.61
C GLY A 66 3.96 1.34 -11.16
N VAL A 67 5.15 1.12 -10.59
CA VAL A 67 6.04 0.00 -10.99
C VAL A 67 5.39 -1.36 -10.75
N GLN A 68 4.36 -1.42 -9.87
CA GLN A 68 3.64 -2.64 -9.57
C GLN A 68 2.60 -3.06 -10.62
N ARG A 69 2.34 -2.23 -11.64
CA ARG A 69 1.27 -2.46 -12.62
C ARG A 69 1.70 -3.35 -13.81
N CYS A 70 2.76 -4.14 -13.62
CA CYS A 70 3.31 -5.06 -14.61
C CYS A 70 3.36 -6.49 -14.06
N THR A 71 3.35 -7.50 -14.94
CA THR A 71 3.33 -8.92 -14.55
C THR A 71 4.54 -9.37 -13.73
N ASN A 72 5.71 -8.75 -13.95
CA ASN A 72 6.97 -9.04 -13.25
C ASN A 72 7.33 -8.00 -12.16
N ALA A 73 6.36 -7.18 -11.77
CA ALA A 73 6.52 -6.06 -10.83
C ALA A 73 7.35 -6.38 -9.58
N GLY A 74 7.08 -7.51 -8.93
CA GLY A 74 7.80 -7.92 -7.72
C GLY A 74 9.30 -8.02 -7.94
N GLN A 75 9.73 -8.63 -9.06
CA GLN A 75 11.15 -8.73 -9.41
C GLN A 75 11.72 -7.37 -9.84
N THR A 76 10.94 -6.54 -10.54
CA THR A 76 11.37 -5.19 -10.92
C THR A 76 11.64 -4.33 -9.69
N VAL A 77 10.72 -4.31 -8.72
CA VAL A 77 10.91 -3.56 -7.46
C VAL A 77 12.12 -4.09 -6.68
N ARG A 78 12.31 -5.42 -6.62
CA ARG A 78 13.52 -6.02 -6.02
C ARG A 78 14.79 -5.54 -6.72
N ALA A 79 14.85 -5.63 -8.05
CA ALA A 79 16.02 -5.21 -8.83
C ALA A 79 16.37 -3.73 -8.60
N ILE A 80 15.36 -2.84 -8.55
CA ILE A 80 15.56 -1.43 -8.23
C ILE A 80 16.09 -1.25 -6.80
N SER A 81 15.49 -1.94 -5.81
CA SER A 81 15.90 -1.82 -4.40
C SER A 81 17.32 -2.33 -4.11
N LEU A 82 17.88 -3.16 -5.00
CA LEU A 82 19.25 -3.67 -4.86
C LEU A 82 20.31 -2.67 -5.32
N LEU A 83 19.95 -1.61 -6.07
CA LEU A 83 20.92 -0.59 -6.48
C LEU A 83 21.53 0.15 -5.28
N PRO A 84 20.76 0.74 -4.35
CA PRO A 84 21.32 1.42 -3.17
C PRO A 84 22.07 0.45 -2.25
N ALA A 85 21.63 -0.81 -2.18
CA ALA A 85 22.33 -1.86 -1.43
C ALA A 85 23.69 -2.22 -2.07
N SER A 86 23.79 -2.16 -3.40
CA SER A 86 25.04 -2.43 -4.13
C SER A 86 26.05 -1.29 -3.98
N THR A 87 25.59 -0.06 -3.80
CA THR A 87 26.42 1.15 -3.74
C THR A 87 26.68 1.65 -2.31
N GLY A 88 26.24 0.90 -1.29
CA GLY A 88 26.45 1.28 0.11
C GLY A 88 25.66 2.51 0.56
N SER A 89 24.54 2.81 -0.11
CA SER A 89 23.71 3.98 0.18
C SER A 89 22.68 3.72 1.30
N ILE A 90 22.49 2.47 1.71
CA ILE A 90 21.59 2.07 2.79
C ILE A 90 22.14 2.53 4.15
N GLY A 91 21.27 3.00 5.06
CA GLY A 91 21.67 3.46 6.39
C GLY A 91 22.29 4.86 6.41
N LYS A 92 22.27 5.58 5.28
CA LYS A 92 22.80 6.95 5.16
C LYS A 92 21.69 7.99 5.06
N LYS A 93 21.93 9.18 5.61
CA LYS A 93 20.97 10.29 5.59
C LYS A 93 20.62 10.67 4.15
N GLY A 94 19.33 10.79 3.85
CA GLY A 94 18.84 11.18 2.52
C GLY A 94 19.08 10.15 1.42
N CYS A 95 19.38 8.90 1.78
CA CYS A 95 19.74 7.84 0.85
C CYS A 95 18.86 6.60 0.99
N GLY A 96 19.00 5.66 0.06
CA GLY A 96 18.41 4.34 0.14
C GLY A 96 17.25 4.13 -0.82
N PHE A 97 16.31 3.29 -0.44
CA PHE A 97 15.16 2.91 -1.26
C PHE A 97 13.86 3.18 -0.50
N TYR A 98 12.97 3.97 -1.11
CA TYR A 98 11.68 4.37 -0.57
C TYR A 98 10.60 3.87 -1.51
N PHE A 99 9.72 3.00 -1.02
CA PHE A 99 8.58 2.49 -1.81
C PHE A 99 7.25 3.05 -1.31
N SER A 100 7.02 2.88 -0.01
CA SER A 100 5.93 3.51 0.72
C SER A 100 6.44 3.83 2.12
N ASP A 101 6.13 5.02 2.63
CA ASP A 101 6.37 5.32 4.03
C ASP A 101 5.29 4.64 4.87
N ARG A 102 5.68 3.77 5.80
CA ARG A 102 4.79 3.06 6.71
C ARG A 102 5.33 3.05 8.14
N GLN A 103 6.08 4.09 8.52
CA GLN A 103 6.61 4.18 9.88
C GLN A 103 5.62 4.78 10.89
N ALA A 104 4.46 5.26 10.43
CA ALA A 104 3.36 5.58 11.34
C ALA A 104 2.93 4.30 12.08
N PRO A 105 2.74 4.35 13.41
CA PRO A 105 2.32 3.19 14.19
C PRO A 105 0.91 2.74 13.78
N GLU A 106 0.65 1.44 13.91
CA GLU A 106 -0.68 0.87 13.63
C GLU A 106 -1.70 1.41 14.65
N LEU A 107 -2.83 1.91 14.13
CA LEU A 107 -3.97 2.30 14.95
C LEU A 107 -4.71 1.05 15.42
N ASN A 108 -4.87 0.91 16.73
CA ASN A 108 -5.60 -0.19 17.34
C ASN A 108 -7.08 0.18 17.47
N TRP A 109 -7.94 -0.57 16.79
CA TRP A 109 -9.38 -0.35 16.76
C TRP A 109 -10.07 -1.26 17.80
N PRO A 110 -10.45 -0.74 18.98
CA PRO A 110 -10.97 -1.57 20.07
C PRO A 110 -12.37 -2.15 19.82
N PHE A 111 -13.01 -1.74 18.72
CA PHE A 111 -14.35 -2.18 18.34
C PHE A 111 -14.35 -3.42 17.45
N PHE A 112 -13.19 -3.77 16.87
CA PHE A 112 -13.10 -4.92 15.97
C PHE A 112 -13.18 -6.23 16.75
N ILE A 113 -14.01 -7.13 16.23
CA ILE A 113 -13.95 -8.53 16.60
C ILE A 113 -12.68 -9.17 16.01
N GLY A 114 -12.19 -10.23 16.66
CA GLY A 114 -11.07 -11.01 16.13
C GLY A 114 -11.35 -11.51 14.71
N LYS A 115 -10.29 -11.60 13.89
CA LYS A 115 -10.42 -12.13 12.52
C LYS A 115 -11.03 -13.53 12.56
N PRO A 116 -11.95 -13.86 11.63
CA PRO A 116 -12.53 -15.19 11.59
C PRO A 116 -11.44 -16.24 11.35
N GLU A 117 -11.53 -17.38 12.03
CA GLU A 117 -10.59 -18.50 11.87
C GLU A 117 -10.55 -19.02 10.43
N ARG A 118 -11.68 -18.89 9.71
CA ARG A 118 -11.82 -19.33 8.34
C ARG A 118 -12.43 -18.24 7.47
N ILE A 119 -11.67 -17.82 6.47
CA ILE A 119 -12.18 -17.02 5.35
C ILE A 119 -12.72 -17.99 4.30
N ARG A 120 -14.03 -17.93 4.03
CA ARG A 120 -14.69 -18.85 3.10
C ARG A 120 -14.18 -18.67 1.67
N ASN A 121 -14.08 -17.42 1.21
CA ASN A 121 -13.61 -17.03 -0.11
C ASN A 121 -12.87 -15.69 -0.05
N SER A 122 -11.91 -15.47 -0.96
CA SER A 122 -11.25 -14.18 -1.14
C SER A 122 -10.97 -13.96 -2.62
N ILE A 123 -11.33 -12.78 -3.13
CA ILE A 123 -11.08 -12.37 -4.50
C ILE A 123 -10.06 -11.23 -4.46
N PRO A 124 -8.86 -11.40 -5.04
CA PRO A 124 -7.93 -10.30 -5.20
C PRO A 124 -8.57 -9.17 -6.02
N VAL A 125 -8.53 -7.93 -5.53
CA VAL A 125 -9.14 -6.77 -6.21
C VAL A 125 -8.64 -6.63 -7.65
N ALA A 126 -7.34 -6.83 -7.89
CA ALA A 126 -6.77 -6.79 -9.23
C ALA A 126 -7.32 -7.87 -10.20
N LYS A 127 -7.98 -8.90 -9.66
CA LYS A 127 -8.63 -9.99 -10.39
C LYS A 127 -10.14 -10.01 -10.21
N LEU A 128 -10.74 -8.91 -9.73
CA LEU A 128 -12.14 -8.85 -9.32
C LEU A 128 -13.10 -9.52 -10.32
N ALA A 129 -13.01 -9.15 -11.61
CA ALA A 129 -13.83 -9.70 -12.68
C ALA A 129 -13.73 -11.23 -12.78
N SER A 130 -12.53 -11.75 -13.08
CA SER A 130 -12.29 -13.19 -13.17
C SER A 130 -12.54 -13.94 -11.85
N GLY A 131 -12.30 -13.30 -10.71
CA GLY A 131 -12.50 -13.87 -9.40
C GLY A 131 -13.97 -14.07 -9.09
N MET A 132 -14.82 -13.12 -9.47
CA MET A 132 -16.28 -13.26 -9.35
C MET A 132 -16.80 -14.39 -10.25
N ASP A 133 -16.34 -14.47 -11.51
CA ASP A 133 -16.75 -15.54 -12.43
C ASP A 133 -16.33 -16.94 -11.93
N ASN A 134 -15.15 -17.07 -11.32
CA ASN A 134 -14.62 -18.34 -10.83
C ASN A 134 -15.15 -18.74 -9.44
N GLN A 135 -15.69 -17.79 -8.69
CA GLN A 135 -16.23 -18.04 -7.37
C GLN A 135 -17.65 -18.60 -7.52
N ILE A 136 -17.78 -19.93 -7.55
CA ILE A 136 -19.06 -20.62 -7.78
C ILE A 136 -19.65 -21.31 -6.54
N ASN A 137 -18.86 -21.50 -5.47
CA ASN A 137 -19.34 -22.19 -4.26
C ASN A 137 -18.87 -21.50 -2.97
N PRO A 138 -19.69 -20.63 -2.37
CA PRO A 138 -20.92 -20.06 -2.92
C PRO A 138 -20.60 -19.02 -4.00
N PRO A 139 -21.52 -18.76 -4.94
CA PRO A 139 -21.37 -17.66 -5.88
C PRO A 139 -21.46 -16.31 -5.18
N VAL A 140 -20.84 -15.29 -5.77
CA VAL A 140 -21.05 -13.90 -5.36
C VAL A 140 -22.45 -13.50 -5.85
N LYS A 141 -23.32 -13.12 -4.92
CA LYS A 141 -24.71 -12.71 -5.21
C LYS A 141 -24.96 -11.23 -5.03
N ALA A 142 -24.23 -10.59 -4.12
CA ALA A 142 -24.38 -9.17 -3.85
C ALA A 142 -23.01 -8.50 -3.71
N MET A 143 -22.97 -7.21 -4.02
CA MET A 143 -21.77 -6.39 -3.86
C MET A 143 -22.11 -5.11 -3.10
N TRP A 144 -21.30 -4.80 -2.10
CA TRP A 144 -21.33 -3.57 -1.33
C TRP A 144 -20.06 -2.79 -1.64
N ILE A 145 -20.21 -1.62 -2.25
CA ILE A 145 -19.10 -0.82 -2.78
C ILE A 145 -19.11 0.53 -2.07
N GLU A 146 -18.01 0.89 -1.44
CA GLU A 146 -17.86 2.17 -0.74
C GLU A 146 -16.58 2.86 -1.20
N GLN A 147 -16.66 4.17 -1.42
CA GLN A 147 -15.51 5.02 -1.75
C GLN A 147 -14.65 4.47 -2.90
N ALA A 148 -15.28 3.77 -3.84
CA ALA A 148 -14.59 3.06 -4.90
C ALA A 148 -15.40 3.08 -6.20
N ASN A 149 -14.68 3.25 -7.31
CA ASN A 149 -15.25 3.18 -8.66
C ASN A 149 -14.56 2.06 -9.47
N PRO A 150 -14.85 0.77 -9.16
CA PRO A 150 -14.24 -0.36 -9.84
C PRO A 150 -14.48 -0.38 -11.36
N MET A 151 -15.60 0.16 -11.84
CA MET A 151 -15.88 0.26 -13.29
C MET A 151 -14.89 1.16 -14.05
N THR A 152 -14.15 2.02 -13.36
CA THR A 152 -13.08 2.84 -13.96
C THR A 152 -11.69 2.36 -13.54
N SER A 153 -11.54 1.79 -12.33
CA SER A 153 -10.23 1.51 -11.73
C SER A 153 -9.74 0.06 -11.85
N ASN A 154 -10.62 -0.89 -12.19
CA ASN A 154 -10.25 -2.30 -12.34
C ASN A 154 -9.91 -2.67 -13.80
N PRO A 155 -9.01 -3.66 -14.00
CA PRO A 155 -8.74 -4.19 -15.33
C PRO A 155 -9.94 -5.00 -15.87
N ASP A 156 -10.01 -5.12 -17.20
CA ASP A 156 -11.08 -5.83 -17.93
C ASP A 156 -12.49 -5.40 -17.51
N ILE A 157 -12.79 -4.11 -17.73
CA ILE A 157 -14.08 -3.51 -17.41
C ILE A 157 -15.25 -4.21 -18.12
N ASN A 158 -15.01 -4.83 -19.29
CA ASN A 158 -16.04 -5.54 -20.03
C ASN A 158 -16.41 -6.86 -19.33
N GLN A 159 -15.42 -7.62 -18.86
CA GLN A 159 -15.69 -8.79 -18.03
C GLN A 159 -16.33 -8.39 -16.71
N LEU A 160 -15.81 -7.35 -16.04
CA LEU A 160 -16.35 -6.89 -14.77
C LEU A 160 -17.82 -6.47 -14.90
N SER A 161 -18.15 -5.69 -15.92
CA SER A 161 -19.53 -5.28 -16.20
C SER A 161 -20.45 -6.49 -16.36
N ARG A 162 -20.03 -7.51 -17.13
CA ARG A 162 -20.82 -8.75 -17.28
C ARG A 162 -20.97 -9.52 -15.96
N ALA A 163 -19.93 -9.56 -15.13
CA ALA A 163 -19.98 -10.23 -13.83
C ALA A 163 -20.91 -9.48 -12.85
N MET A 164 -20.82 -8.16 -12.80
CA MET A 164 -21.68 -7.31 -11.96
C MET A 164 -23.15 -7.38 -12.39
N ASN A 165 -23.46 -7.38 -13.69
CA ASN A 165 -24.84 -7.51 -14.19
C ASN A 165 -25.52 -8.85 -13.85
N LYS A 166 -24.78 -9.87 -13.40
CA LYS A 166 -25.34 -11.14 -12.93
C LYS A 166 -25.67 -11.14 -11.43
N LEU A 167 -25.24 -10.11 -10.70
CA LEU A 167 -25.50 -10.01 -9.28
C LEU A 167 -26.98 -9.77 -9.02
N GLU A 168 -27.46 -10.27 -7.89
CA GLU A 168 -28.84 -10.11 -7.42
C GLU A 168 -29.04 -8.74 -6.75
N PHE A 169 -27.97 -8.12 -6.24
CA PHE A 169 -28.06 -6.86 -5.52
C PHE A 169 -26.72 -6.10 -5.46
N ILE A 170 -26.73 -4.82 -5.80
CA ILE A 170 -25.57 -3.93 -5.77
C ILE A 170 -25.91 -2.67 -4.99
N VAL A 171 -25.16 -2.40 -3.92
CA VAL A 171 -25.22 -1.15 -3.17
C VAL A 171 -23.92 -0.39 -3.39
N VAL A 172 -24.03 0.90 -3.69
CA VAL A 172 -22.88 1.79 -3.83
C VAL A 172 -23.05 3.00 -2.93
N ALA A 173 -22.18 3.16 -1.94
CA ALA A 173 -22.04 4.37 -1.14
C ALA A 173 -20.93 5.25 -1.71
N ASP A 174 -21.30 6.39 -2.28
CA ASP A 174 -20.38 7.26 -3.03
C ASP A 174 -20.80 8.72 -2.91
N LEU A 175 -19.84 9.62 -3.14
CA LEU A 175 -20.09 11.07 -3.17
C LEU A 175 -20.71 11.50 -4.49
N PHE A 176 -20.44 10.76 -5.57
CA PHE A 176 -20.80 11.15 -6.93
C PHE A 176 -21.48 10.02 -7.69
N LEU A 177 -22.26 10.38 -8.71
CA LEU A 177 -22.80 9.42 -9.68
C LEU A 177 -21.71 8.91 -10.64
N THR A 178 -20.86 8.02 -10.14
CA THR A 178 -19.78 7.36 -10.88
C THR A 178 -20.27 6.27 -11.83
N ASP A 179 -19.41 5.78 -12.73
CA ASP A 179 -19.72 4.64 -13.61
C ASP A 179 -20.18 3.41 -12.82
N THR A 180 -19.64 3.21 -11.61
CA THR A 180 -20.06 2.12 -10.72
C THR A 180 -21.44 2.37 -10.12
N THR A 181 -21.76 3.60 -9.66
CA THR A 181 -23.11 3.89 -9.13
C THR A 181 -24.21 3.68 -10.16
N ARG A 182 -23.91 3.85 -11.46
CA ARG A 182 -24.87 3.62 -12.56
C ARG A 182 -25.26 2.15 -12.72
N MET A 183 -24.50 1.24 -12.13
CA MET A 183 -24.81 -0.19 -12.07
C MET A 183 -25.51 -0.61 -10.78
N ALA A 184 -25.68 0.30 -9.81
CA ALA A 184 -26.22 -0.01 -8.50
C ALA A 184 -27.74 -0.15 -8.51
N ASP A 185 -28.27 -1.05 -7.68
CA ASP A 185 -29.70 -1.07 -7.33
C ASP A 185 -30.01 0.03 -6.31
N ILE A 186 -29.08 0.30 -5.40
CA ILE A 186 -29.17 1.38 -4.41
C ILE A 186 -27.89 2.21 -4.43
N VAL A 187 -28.07 3.53 -4.58
CA VAL A 187 -27.01 4.52 -4.34
C VAL A 187 -27.27 5.18 -2.98
N LEU A 188 -26.29 5.11 -2.09
CA LEU A 188 -26.31 5.77 -0.79
C LEU A 188 -25.42 7.02 -0.86
N PRO A 189 -25.96 8.23 -0.57
CA PRO A 189 -25.14 9.43 -0.57
C PRO A 189 -24.16 9.41 0.61
N ALA A 190 -22.86 9.33 0.32
CA ALA A 190 -21.81 9.27 1.32
C ALA A 190 -21.39 10.67 1.81
N ALA A 191 -20.97 10.77 3.06
CA ALA A 191 -20.34 11.98 3.59
C ALA A 191 -18.93 12.17 3.01
N SER A 192 -18.53 13.42 2.76
CA SER A 192 -17.19 13.76 2.30
C SER A 192 -16.18 13.88 3.46
N MET A 193 -14.89 13.85 3.15
CA MET A 193 -13.82 13.99 4.15
C MET A 193 -13.87 15.29 4.97
N TYR A 194 -14.67 16.28 4.56
CA TYR A 194 -14.88 17.52 5.32
C TYR A 194 -16.02 17.43 6.33
N GLU A 195 -16.76 16.33 6.36
CA GLU A 195 -18.04 16.19 7.05
C GLU A 195 -18.00 15.23 8.24
N TYR A 196 -16.85 14.58 8.49
CA TYR A 196 -16.67 13.59 9.55
C TYR A 196 -15.27 13.63 10.17
N PHE A 197 -15.11 13.05 11.36
CA PHE A 197 -13.83 12.92 12.05
C PHE A 197 -13.08 11.66 11.62
N ASP A 198 -11.76 11.73 11.47
CA ASP A 198 -10.93 10.57 11.13
C ASP A 198 -9.48 10.72 11.65
N LEU A 199 -8.75 9.62 11.76
CA LEU A 199 -7.31 9.60 12.00
C LEU A 199 -6.57 9.20 10.72
N ILE A 200 -5.90 10.17 10.10
CA ILE A 200 -5.18 9.97 8.86
C ILE A 200 -3.76 9.50 9.15
N SER A 201 -3.43 8.31 8.65
CA SER A 201 -2.06 7.83 8.46
C SER A 201 -1.80 7.67 6.96
N GLY A 202 -0.56 7.93 6.51
CA GLY A 202 -0.23 8.03 5.10
C GLY A 202 0.75 6.97 4.61
N TYR A 203 0.77 6.76 3.29
CA TYR A 203 1.79 5.92 2.61
C TYR A 203 2.99 6.74 2.09
N GLY A 204 3.02 8.04 2.36
CA GLY A 204 4.06 8.98 1.93
C GLY A 204 4.57 9.91 3.04
N HIS A 205 4.07 9.74 4.26
CA HIS A 205 4.58 10.42 5.46
C HIS A 205 4.31 9.56 6.70
N SER A 206 5.08 9.80 7.76
CA SER A 206 5.01 9.03 9.02
C SER A 206 4.12 9.67 10.09
N TYR A 207 3.49 10.81 9.78
CA TYR A 207 2.61 11.50 10.71
C TYR A 207 1.24 10.84 10.84
N ILE A 208 0.66 10.96 12.03
CA ILE A 208 -0.77 10.77 12.31
C ILE A 208 -1.41 12.16 12.43
N GLN A 209 -2.56 12.33 11.78
CA GLN A 209 -3.29 13.61 11.73
C GLN A 209 -4.75 13.39 12.08
N LEU A 210 -5.33 14.33 12.82
CA LEU A 210 -6.79 14.38 12.99
C LEU A 210 -7.42 15.10 11.80
N GLN A 211 -8.26 14.40 11.05
CA GLN A 211 -9.22 15.03 10.17
C GLN A 211 -10.35 15.57 11.03
N GLN A 212 -10.51 16.89 11.00
CA GLN A 212 -11.59 17.58 11.71
C GLN A 212 -12.79 17.76 10.79
N ARG A 213 -13.97 17.54 11.34
CA ARG A 213 -15.22 17.90 10.68
C ARG A 213 -15.30 19.43 10.53
N VAL A 214 -15.44 19.89 9.30
CA VAL A 214 -15.52 21.31 8.93
C VAL A 214 -16.96 21.76 8.75
N ILE A 215 -17.81 20.90 8.18
CA ILE A 215 -19.22 21.16 7.91
C ILE A 215 -20.09 19.96 8.29
N ASP A 216 -21.40 20.17 8.38
CA ASP A 216 -22.35 19.07 8.49
C ASP A 216 -22.52 18.34 7.14
N PRO A 217 -22.73 17.01 7.11
CA PRO A 217 -23.08 16.30 5.89
C PRO A 217 -24.30 16.96 5.22
N PRO A 218 -24.22 17.29 3.92
CA PRO A 218 -25.30 17.97 3.23
C PRO A 218 -26.48 17.04 2.98
N GLY A 219 -27.71 17.57 3.12
CA GLY A 219 -28.93 16.83 2.80
C GLY A 219 -29.09 15.56 3.62
N GLU A 220 -29.12 14.41 2.95
CA GLU A 220 -29.27 13.09 3.59
C GLU A 220 -27.97 12.28 3.63
N CYS A 221 -26.82 12.89 3.27
CA CYS A 221 -25.51 12.24 3.29
C CYS A 221 -25.20 11.69 4.68
N LYS A 222 -24.59 10.50 4.73
CA LYS A 222 -24.19 9.84 5.98
C LYS A 222 -22.77 9.31 5.89
N HIS A 223 -22.07 9.39 7.00
CA HIS A 223 -20.83 8.64 7.18
C HIS A 223 -21.16 7.15 7.32
N GLU A 224 -20.24 6.28 6.87
CA GLU A 224 -20.41 4.83 6.80
C GLU A 224 -20.78 4.24 8.17
N SER A 225 -20.21 4.77 9.24
CA SER A 225 -20.54 4.32 10.59
C SER A 225 -22.01 4.50 10.95
N GLU A 226 -22.66 5.57 10.48
CA GLU A 226 -24.09 5.78 10.70
C GLU A 226 -24.91 4.80 9.85
N VAL A 227 -24.54 4.60 8.58
CA VAL A 227 -25.17 3.63 7.68
C VAL A 227 -25.13 2.22 8.29
N TYR A 228 -23.97 1.78 8.75
CA TYR A 228 -23.80 0.47 9.38
C TYR A 228 -24.59 0.34 10.67
N ARG A 229 -24.66 1.38 11.51
CA ARG A 229 -25.48 1.35 12.73
C ARG A 229 -26.98 1.28 12.43
N LEU A 230 -27.46 1.96 11.38
CA LEU A 230 -28.86 1.86 10.94
C LEU A 230 -29.20 0.45 10.44
N LEU A 231 -28.32 -0.14 9.63
CA LEU A 231 -28.46 -1.52 9.16
C LEU A 231 -28.41 -2.51 10.33
N ALA A 232 -27.46 -2.35 11.25
CA ALA A 232 -27.34 -3.20 12.43
C ALA A 232 -28.59 -3.17 13.30
N LYS A 233 -29.18 -1.99 13.53
CA LYS A 233 -30.48 -1.86 14.21
C LYS A 233 -31.59 -2.63 13.49
N LYS A 234 -31.62 -2.57 12.15
CA LYS A 234 -32.61 -3.27 11.33
C LYS A 234 -32.45 -4.79 11.40
N PHE A 235 -31.21 -5.29 11.48
CA PHE A 235 -30.90 -6.72 11.56
C PHE A 235 -30.83 -7.26 12.99
N GLY A 236 -30.91 -6.40 14.01
CA GLY A 236 -30.77 -6.79 15.42
C GLY A 236 -29.33 -7.14 15.83
N PHE A 237 -28.33 -6.54 15.20
CA PHE A 237 -26.92 -6.71 15.55
C PHE A 237 -26.50 -5.83 16.73
N ASN A 238 -25.46 -6.29 17.46
CA ASN A 238 -24.89 -5.51 18.55
C ASN A 238 -24.15 -4.27 17.99
N LEU A 239 -24.52 -3.10 18.50
CA LEU A 239 -23.97 -1.81 18.13
C LEU A 239 -22.61 -1.50 18.77
N ASP A 240 -22.17 -2.28 19.76
CA ASP A 240 -20.87 -2.09 20.42
C ASP A 240 -19.68 -2.28 19.46
N TYR A 241 -19.87 -3.08 18.42
CA TYR A 241 -18.86 -3.34 17.38
C TYR A 241 -18.87 -2.30 16.25
N LEU A 242 -19.81 -1.35 16.27
CA LEU A 242 -20.05 -0.39 15.21
C LEU A 242 -20.03 1.02 15.81
N PRO A 243 -18.84 1.61 16.01
CA PRO A 243 -18.70 2.88 16.72
C PRO A 243 -19.39 4.04 15.98
N GLU A 244 -19.69 5.12 16.70
CA GLU A 244 -20.20 6.36 16.09
C GLU A 244 -19.05 7.21 15.54
N ASN A 245 -19.32 8.08 14.56
CA ASN A 245 -18.33 9.05 14.12
C ASN A 245 -18.36 10.28 15.06
N ASN A 246 -17.53 10.25 16.11
CA ASN A 246 -17.39 11.35 17.06
C ASN A 246 -15.99 11.36 17.67
N LEU A 247 -15.64 12.47 18.33
CA LEU A 247 -14.33 12.63 18.97
C LEU A 247 -14.11 11.60 20.08
N ASP A 248 -15.13 11.20 20.84
CA ASP A 248 -14.98 10.17 21.88
C ASP A 248 -14.52 8.82 21.31
N THR A 249 -14.96 8.47 20.10
CA THR A 249 -14.51 7.27 19.39
C THR A 249 -13.04 7.41 18.97
N ILE A 250 -12.65 8.57 18.44
CA ILE A 250 -11.27 8.86 18.08
C ILE A 250 -10.36 8.79 19.33
N GLU A 251 -10.79 9.34 20.45
CA GLU A 251 -10.06 9.31 21.72
C GLU A 251 -9.84 7.87 22.20
N LYS A 252 -10.86 7.02 22.07
CA LYS A 252 -10.74 5.58 22.37
C LYS A 252 -9.71 4.89 21.48
N ILE A 253 -9.69 5.19 20.18
CA ILE A 253 -8.70 4.62 19.25
C ILE A 253 -7.29 5.08 19.65
N ILE A 254 -7.10 6.37 19.96
CA ILE A 254 -5.82 6.91 20.42
C ILE A 254 -5.37 6.19 21.69
N GLY A 255 -6.23 6.12 22.72
CA GLY A 255 -5.91 5.49 24.00
C GLY A 255 -5.69 3.98 23.96
N ASN A 256 -6.16 3.28 22.92
CA ASN A 256 -5.87 1.85 22.69
C ASN A 256 -4.65 1.62 21.79
N SER A 257 -4.13 2.67 21.16
CA SER A 257 -2.97 2.63 20.28
C SER A 257 -1.71 3.00 21.06
N ASN A 258 -0.53 2.64 20.52
CA ASN A 258 0.75 3.08 21.09
C ASN A 258 1.05 4.51 20.64
N LEU A 259 0.28 5.48 21.13
CA LEU A 259 0.42 6.90 20.80
C LEU A 259 0.60 7.72 22.07
N ASN A 260 1.52 8.68 22.02
CA ASN A 260 1.72 9.66 23.09
C ASN A 260 1.23 11.04 22.64
N THR A 261 -0.07 11.13 22.38
CA THR A 261 -0.79 12.36 21.99
C THR A 261 -2.27 12.23 22.35
N ASP A 262 -3.02 13.30 22.19
CA ASP A 262 -4.46 13.35 22.44
C ASP A 262 -5.18 14.17 21.36
N ILE A 263 -6.51 14.25 21.42
CA ILE A 263 -7.28 15.04 20.46
C ILE A 263 -6.93 16.53 20.51
N LYS A 264 -6.59 17.07 21.69
CA LYS A 264 -6.28 18.50 21.84
C LYS A 264 -5.01 18.85 21.08
N GLU A 265 -3.97 18.03 21.19
CA GLU A 265 -2.73 18.21 20.44
C GLU A 265 -2.92 17.99 18.94
N LEU A 266 -3.65 16.93 18.55
CA LEU A 266 -3.87 16.58 17.14
C LEU A 266 -4.74 17.61 16.39
N LYS A 267 -5.56 18.40 17.09
CA LYS A 267 -6.28 19.53 16.49
C LYS A 267 -5.34 20.65 16.02
N GLU A 268 -4.19 20.80 16.67
CA GLU A 268 -3.24 21.89 16.43
C GLU A 268 -2.11 21.47 15.48
N LYS A 269 -1.66 20.21 15.55
CA LYS A 269 -0.51 19.73 14.76
C LYS A 269 -0.55 18.22 14.49
N PRO A 270 0.10 17.75 13.40
CA PRO A 270 0.37 16.33 13.21
C PRO A 270 1.24 15.74 14.32
N TYR A 271 1.02 14.48 14.65
CA TYR A 271 1.84 13.69 15.58
C TYR A 271 2.86 12.84 14.81
N LEU A 272 4.11 12.87 15.23
CA LEU A 272 5.17 11.96 14.75
C LEU A 272 5.56 11.04 15.90
N HIS A 273 5.48 9.73 15.67
CA HIS A 273 5.80 8.76 16.71
C HIS A 273 7.31 8.82 17.08
N PRO A 274 7.69 8.72 18.37
CA PRO A 274 9.10 8.78 18.80
C PRO A 274 10.02 7.74 18.15
N ASP A 275 9.47 6.56 17.81
CA ASP A 275 10.24 5.50 17.13
C ASP A 275 10.46 5.75 15.64
N TYR A 276 10.01 6.88 15.09
CA TYR A 276 10.24 7.25 13.70
C TYR A 276 11.75 7.26 13.38
N GLN A 277 12.15 6.47 12.39
CA GLN A 277 13.52 6.44 11.90
C GLN A 277 13.70 7.46 10.78
N GLN A 278 14.39 8.57 11.09
CA GLN A 278 14.73 9.58 10.09
C GLN A 278 15.69 9.04 9.02
N ILE A 279 16.55 8.09 9.39
CA ILE A 279 17.48 7.42 8.48
C ILE A 279 17.07 5.95 8.41
N ALA A 280 16.54 5.54 7.26
CA ALA A 280 16.09 4.17 7.04
C ALA A 280 17.26 3.19 7.20
N PHE A 281 17.06 2.15 8.03
CA PHE A 281 18.06 1.12 8.32
C PHE A 281 19.39 1.68 8.86
N SER A 282 19.34 2.75 9.67
CA SER A 282 20.55 3.33 10.29
C SER A 282 21.32 2.37 11.20
N ASP A 283 20.64 1.35 11.74
CA ASP A 283 21.21 0.28 12.55
C ASP A 283 21.69 -0.93 11.73
N LEU A 284 21.47 -0.90 10.41
CA LEU A 284 21.79 -1.98 9.47
C LEU A 284 21.18 -3.35 9.85
N LYS A 285 20.01 -3.34 10.51
CA LYS A 285 19.24 -4.56 10.81
C LYS A 285 18.13 -4.73 9.79
N PHE A 286 18.04 -5.93 9.20
CA PHE A 286 17.07 -6.23 8.16
C PHE A 286 16.11 -7.31 8.62
N ASN A 287 14.81 -7.09 8.40
CA ASN A 287 13.76 -8.07 8.72
C ASN A 287 13.65 -9.14 7.62
N THR A 288 14.76 -9.86 7.39
CA THR A 288 14.86 -10.97 6.45
C THR A 288 15.29 -12.23 7.21
N SER A 289 15.06 -13.41 6.62
CA SER A 289 15.47 -14.69 7.24
C SER A 289 16.96 -14.76 7.55
N THR A 290 17.78 -14.07 6.77
CA THR A 290 19.24 -14.03 6.92
C THR A 290 19.73 -12.89 7.82
N GLY A 291 18.86 -11.98 8.24
CA GLY A 291 19.23 -10.73 8.91
C GLY A 291 20.04 -9.77 8.02
N LYS A 292 20.10 -10.02 6.71
CA LYS A 292 20.88 -9.28 5.69
C LYS A 292 20.00 -8.89 4.50
N ILE A 293 20.46 -7.96 3.66
CA ILE A 293 19.80 -7.66 2.38
C ILE A 293 20.00 -8.83 1.41
N GLU A 294 18.90 -9.44 0.97
CA GLU A 294 18.91 -10.64 0.14
C GLU A 294 18.89 -10.31 -1.36
N PHE A 295 20.07 -10.32 -2.00
CA PHE A 295 20.22 -10.24 -3.45
C PHE A 295 19.62 -11.48 -4.12
N TYR A 296 19.86 -12.64 -3.53
CA TYR A 296 19.10 -13.86 -3.77
C TYR A 296 18.27 -14.19 -2.53
N SER A 297 16.97 -14.42 -2.71
CA SER A 297 16.03 -14.71 -1.62
C SER A 297 15.42 -16.09 -1.83
N GLN A 298 15.81 -17.03 -0.95
CA GLN A 298 15.30 -18.40 -0.97
C GLN A 298 13.80 -18.43 -0.69
N GLN A 299 13.34 -17.63 0.27
CA GLN A 299 11.91 -17.49 0.58
C GLN A 299 11.10 -17.01 -0.64
N THR A 300 11.65 -16.08 -1.43
CA THR A 300 10.96 -15.61 -2.64
C THR A 300 10.83 -16.74 -3.66
N LYS A 301 11.89 -17.53 -3.87
CA LYS A 301 11.88 -18.68 -4.80
C LYS A 301 10.94 -19.81 -4.38
N GLU A 302 10.71 -19.98 -3.08
CA GLU A 302 9.80 -21.01 -2.58
C GLU A 302 8.33 -20.58 -2.67
N ARG A 303 8.06 -19.27 -2.60
CA ARG A 303 6.69 -18.71 -2.61
C ARG A 303 6.17 -18.37 -4.00
N TRP A 304 7.05 -18.21 -4.99
CA TRP A 304 6.75 -17.73 -6.34
C TRP A 304 7.52 -18.51 -7.38
#